data_AF-A0A0A0KHS8-F1
#
_entry.id   AF-A0A0A0KHS8-F1
#
_cell.length_a   1.000
_cell.length_b   1.000
_cell.length_c   1.000
_cell.angle_alpha   90.00
_cell.angle_beta   90.00
_cell.angle_gamma   90.00
#
_symmetry.space_group_name_H-M   'P 1'
#
loop_
_entity.id
_entity.type
_entity.pdbx_description
1 polymer ?
#
loop_
_entity_poly.entity_id
_entity_poly.type
_entity_poly.pdbx_seq_one_letter_code
_entity_poly.pdbx_strand_id
1 'polypeptide(L)'
;MIQLLFTVIISEMVLILLFSFKTPLRKLVILAVDRMKRGRGPIMVKTVAGTVLIVLLSSVYSMVTIQKRWIDDGAINPTDQVLMVKHLLEATLMGGSLFLALMIDRLHHYMRELRLRRKGMEAIKKQSRAVEDGKVSKSEEIKALEEERTTLETKLKQLESVLDSKTKDITTSEANVVALRKQSEGLLLEYDRLLEENQNLRGQLQSVERRLSRSGSKKNS
;
A
#
# COMPACT_ATOMS: atom_id res chain seq x y z
N MET A 1 27.29 -14.30 -53.85
CA MET A 1 26.46 -13.22 -53.26
C MET A 1 25.00 -13.63 -53.11
N ILE A 2 24.31 -14.03 -54.17
CA ILE A 2 22.87 -14.36 -54.15
C ILE A 2 22.49 -15.41 -53.08
N GLN A 3 23.22 -16.53 -52.97
CA GLN A 3 22.96 -17.55 -51.93
C GLN A 3 23.09 -17.00 -50.50
N LEU A 4 24.10 -16.15 -50.23
CA LEU A 4 24.28 -15.53 -48.92
C LEU A 4 23.12 -14.56 -48.61
N LEU A 5 22.69 -13.77 -49.59
CA LEU A 5 21.56 -12.86 -49.43
C LEU A 5 20.25 -13.62 -49.14
N PHE A 6 20.03 -14.77 -49.79
CA PHE A 6 18.90 -15.64 -49.47
C PHE A 6 18.96 -16.17 -48.03
N THR A 7 20.13 -16.64 -47.57
CA THR A 7 20.30 -17.10 -46.19
C THR A 7 20.03 -15.98 -45.18
N VAL A 8 20.49 -14.75 -45.46
CA VAL A 8 20.22 -13.57 -44.62
C VAL A 8 18.73 -13.29 -44.56
N ILE A 9 18.03 -13.24 -45.70
CA ILE A 9 16.59 -12.98 -45.74
C ILE A 9 15.81 -14.07 -45.01
N ILE A 10 16.17 -15.34 -45.18
CA ILE A 10 15.53 -16.45 -44.44
C ILE A 10 15.74 -16.26 -42.94
N SER A 11 16.96 -15.91 -42.51
CA SER A 11 17.24 -15.64 -41.09
C SER A 11 16.43 -14.46 -40.55
N GLU A 12 16.27 -13.38 -41.32
CA GLU A 12 15.47 -12.20 -40.97
C GLU A 12 13.98 -12.57 -40.88
N MET A 13 13.46 -13.35 -41.81
CA MET A 13 12.08 -13.85 -41.81
C MET A 13 11.81 -14.74 -40.59
N VAL A 14 12.73 -15.63 -40.24
CA VAL A 14 12.64 -16.44 -39.01
C VAL A 14 12.64 -15.54 -37.78
N LEU A 15 13.46 -14.50 -37.76
CA LEU A 15 13.53 -13.52 -36.67
C LEU A 15 12.21 -12.76 -36.51
N ILE A 16 11.60 -12.33 -37.61
CA ILE A 16 10.30 -11.65 -37.63
C ILE A 16 9.18 -12.61 -37.20
N LEU A 17 9.20 -13.85 -37.66
CA LEU A 17 8.21 -14.87 -37.30
C LEU A 17 8.25 -15.18 -35.80
N LEU A 18 9.44 -15.40 -35.24
CA LEU A 18 9.66 -15.55 -33.79
C LEU A 18 9.17 -14.34 -33.00
N PHE A 19 9.24 -13.16 -33.60
CA PHE A 19 8.71 -11.92 -33.01
C PHE A 19 7.19 -11.82 -33.07
N SER A 20 6.57 -12.41 -34.09
CA SER A 20 5.11 -12.36 -34.27
C SER A 20 4.41 -13.28 -33.27
N PHE A 21 4.99 -14.45 -32.98
CA PHE A 21 4.43 -15.38 -32.01
C PHE A 21 4.40 -14.80 -30.57
N LYS A 22 3.26 -14.93 -29.89
CA LYS A 22 3.11 -14.64 -28.44
C LYS A 22 3.75 -15.74 -27.59
N THR A 23 5.02 -16.07 -27.85
CA THR A 23 5.72 -17.18 -27.18
C THR A 23 6.79 -16.66 -26.22
N PRO A 24 7.21 -17.47 -25.21
CA PRO A 24 8.33 -17.15 -24.33
C PRO A 24 9.65 -16.94 -25.08
N LEU A 25 9.76 -17.46 -26.31
CA LEU A 25 10.89 -17.24 -27.23
C LEU A 25 11.11 -15.77 -27.56
N ARG A 26 10.06 -14.94 -27.53
CA ARG A 26 10.20 -13.48 -27.66
C ARG A 26 11.17 -12.93 -26.61
N LYS A 27 11.15 -13.42 -25.37
CA LYS A 27 12.08 -12.94 -24.33
C LYS A 27 13.53 -13.32 -24.64
N LEU A 28 13.76 -14.53 -25.15
CA LEU A 28 15.08 -15.04 -25.54
C LEU A 28 15.66 -14.29 -26.74
N VAL A 29 14.86 -14.11 -27.81
CA VAL A 29 15.29 -13.39 -29.01
C VAL A 29 15.68 -11.95 -28.66
N ILE A 30 14.92 -11.29 -27.80
CA ILE A 30 15.28 -9.93 -27.40
C ILE A 30 16.51 -9.92 -26.50
N LEU A 31 16.70 -10.91 -25.62
CA LEU A 31 17.92 -11.01 -24.83
C LEU A 31 19.15 -11.22 -25.72
N ALA A 32 19.02 -12.01 -26.79
CA ALA A 32 20.06 -12.22 -27.77
C ALA A 32 20.35 -10.93 -28.58
N VAL A 33 19.32 -10.24 -29.05
CA VAL A 33 19.47 -8.96 -29.78
C VAL A 33 20.02 -7.86 -28.86
N ASP A 34 19.56 -7.77 -27.61
CA ASP A 34 20.09 -6.86 -26.59
C ASP A 34 21.58 -7.12 -26.37
N ARG A 35 21.98 -8.39 -26.22
CA ARG A 35 23.40 -8.77 -26.02
C ARG A 35 24.24 -8.37 -27.22
N MET A 36 23.74 -8.55 -28.43
CA MET A 36 24.41 -8.18 -29.68
C MET A 36 24.54 -6.66 -29.85
N LYS A 37 23.54 -5.88 -29.40
CA LYS A 37 23.50 -4.41 -29.53
C LYS A 37 24.09 -3.63 -28.35
N ARG A 38 24.41 -4.27 -27.21
CA ARG A 38 24.92 -3.58 -26.00
C ARG A 38 26.38 -3.11 -26.06
N GLY A 39 27.14 -3.52 -27.08
CA GLY A 39 28.55 -3.13 -27.29
C GLY A 39 28.75 -2.10 -28.42
N ARG A 40 29.82 -2.25 -29.20
CA ARG A 40 30.10 -1.48 -30.46
C ARG A 40 29.08 -1.75 -31.59
N GLY A 41 28.04 -2.55 -31.33
CA GLY A 41 27.01 -2.97 -32.30
C GLY A 41 26.30 -1.84 -33.04
N PRO A 42 25.90 -0.72 -32.41
CA PRO A 42 25.23 0.38 -33.11
C PRO A 42 26.11 1.04 -34.17
N ILE A 43 27.42 1.11 -33.91
CA ILE A 43 28.39 1.70 -34.84
C ILE A 43 28.61 0.73 -36.00
N MET A 44 28.81 -0.56 -35.69
CA MET A 44 29.04 -1.60 -36.70
C MET A 44 27.85 -1.84 -37.62
N VAL A 45 26.61 -1.79 -37.09
CA VAL A 45 25.40 -1.92 -37.91
C VAL A 45 25.26 -0.72 -38.86
N LYS A 46 25.58 0.50 -38.40
CA LYS A 46 25.56 1.70 -39.25
C LYS A 46 26.61 1.65 -40.35
N THR A 47 27.83 1.19 -40.04
CA THR A 47 28.89 1.06 -41.05
C THR A 47 28.57 -0.02 -42.07
N VAL A 48 28.10 -1.19 -41.63
CA VAL A 48 27.72 -2.29 -42.54
C VAL A 48 26.54 -1.89 -43.42
N ALA A 49 25.49 -1.27 -42.86
CA ALA A 49 24.37 -0.75 -43.64
C ALA A 49 24.83 0.29 -44.68
N GLY A 50 25.75 1.19 -44.31
CA GLY A 50 26.35 2.14 -45.23
C GLY A 50 27.11 1.45 -46.37
N THR A 51 27.94 0.45 -46.07
CA THR A 51 28.68 -0.29 -47.10
C THR A 51 27.76 -1.04 -48.06
N VAL A 52 26.71 -1.71 -47.57
CA VAL A 52 25.76 -2.44 -48.42
C VAL A 52 24.93 -1.46 -49.26
N LEU A 53 24.60 -0.28 -48.73
CA LEU A 53 23.91 0.77 -49.48
C LEU A 53 24.77 1.31 -50.64
N ILE A 54 26.07 1.49 -50.42
CA ILE A 54 27.02 1.89 -51.48
C ILE A 54 27.12 0.79 -52.56
N VAL A 55 27.22 -0.48 -52.17
CA VAL A 55 27.25 -1.61 -53.11
C VAL A 55 25.94 -1.71 -53.90
N LEU A 56 24.80 -1.45 -53.27
CA LEU A 56 23.49 -1.42 -53.93
C LEU A 56 23.45 -0.31 -54.98
N LEU A 57 23.87 0.91 -54.64
CA LEU A 57 23.97 2.03 -55.58
C LEU A 57 24.89 1.70 -56.77
N SER A 58 26.02 1.03 -56.51
CA SER A 58 26.92 0.56 -57.57
C SER A 58 26.23 -0.45 -58.49
N SER A 59 25.46 -1.40 -57.94
CA SER A 59 24.71 -2.38 -58.74
C SER A 59 23.60 -1.73 -59.58
N VAL A 60 22.92 -0.71 -59.06
CA VAL A 60 21.91 0.07 -59.80
C VAL A 60 22.56 0.91 -60.89
N TYR A 61 23.73 1.49 -60.62
CA TYR A 61 24.49 2.22 -61.63
C TYR A 61 24.94 1.32 -62.79
N SER A 62 25.43 0.11 -62.49
CA SER A 62 25.75 -0.90 -63.51
C SER A 62 24.52 -1.30 -64.33
N MET A 63 23.35 -1.42 -63.70
CA MET A 63 22.09 -1.68 -64.40
C MET A 63 21.71 -0.55 -65.37
N VAL A 64 21.76 0.70 -64.92
CA VAL A 64 21.42 1.88 -65.74
C VAL A 64 22.41 2.07 -66.89
N THR A 65 23.69 1.75 -66.67
CA THR A 65 24.71 1.81 -67.74
C THR A 65 24.51 0.73 -68.79
N ILE A 66 24.15 -0.49 -68.39
CA ILE A 66 23.78 -1.57 -69.33
C ILE A 66 22.50 -1.19 -70.09
N GLN A 67 21.50 -0.61 -69.43
CA GLN A 67 20.26 -0.17 -70.06
C GLN A 67 20.46 1.00 -71.05
N LYS A 68 21.34 1.96 -70.73
CA LYS A 68 21.72 3.03 -71.66
C LYS A 68 22.43 2.46 -72.90
N ARG A 69 23.32 1.48 -72.70
CA ARG A 69 24.01 0.79 -73.79
C ARG A 69 23.05 -0.03 -74.66
N TRP A 70 21.99 -0.59 -74.07
CA TRP A 70 20.87 -1.24 -74.77
C TRP A 70 20.09 -0.29 -75.69
N ILE A 71 19.92 0.98 -75.29
CA ILE A 71 19.19 2.00 -76.06
C ILE A 71 20.04 2.49 -77.25
N ASP A 72 21.36 2.62 -77.07
CA ASP A 72 22.27 3.12 -78.11
C ASP A 72 22.62 2.05 -79.17
N ASP A 73 22.78 0.78 -78.79
CA ASP A 73 23.39 -0.23 -79.68
C ASP A 73 22.37 -1.17 -80.37
N GLY A 74 21.10 -1.19 -79.94
CA GLY A 74 19.98 -1.88 -80.60
C GLY A 74 20.11 -3.41 -80.79
N ALA A 75 21.25 -4.01 -80.43
CA ALA A 75 21.59 -5.40 -80.68
C ALA A 75 21.34 -6.28 -79.44
N ILE A 76 20.54 -7.33 -79.66
CA ILE A 76 20.07 -8.24 -78.62
C ILE A 76 21.16 -9.25 -78.28
N ASN A 77 22.06 -8.91 -77.34
CA ASN A 77 23.04 -9.86 -76.83
C ASN A 77 22.41 -10.74 -75.73
N PRO A 78 22.31 -12.07 -75.92
CA PRO A 78 21.71 -12.96 -74.92
C PRO A 78 22.50 -12.99 -73.60
N THR A 79 23.80 -12.71 -73.64
CA THR A 79 24.68 -12.61 -72.46
C THR A 79 24.33 -11.41 -71.58
N ASP A 80 23.97 -10.28 -72.18
CA ASP A 80 23.66 -9.04 -71.46
C ASP A 80 22.30 -9.12 -70.75
N GLN A 81 21.36 -9.88 -71.32
CA GLN A 81 20.08 -10.17 -70.68
C GLN A 81 20.25 -10.96 -69.37
N VAL A 82 21.12 -11.97 -69.36
CA VAL A 82 21.41 -12.78 -68.17
C VAL A 82 22.14 -11.94 -67.10
N LEU A 83 23.08 -11.09 -67.52
CA LEU A 83 23.82 -10.21 -66.61
C LEU A 83 22.89 -9.18 -65.95
N MET A 84 21.97 -8.59 -66.72
CA MET A 84 20.97 -7.64 -66.23
C MET A 84 20.03 -8.28 -65.20
N VAL A 85 19.46 -9.46 -65.51
CA VAL A 85 18.57 -10.18 -64.57
C VAL A 85 19.30 -10.53 -63.28
N LYS A 86 20.57 -10.92 -63.36
CA LYS A 86 21.39 -11.22 -62.18
C LYS A 86 21.62 -9.98 -61.31
N HIS A 87 22.00 -8.84 -61.89
CA HIS A 87 22.17 -7.58 -61.15
C HIS A 87 20.87 -7.04 -60.58
N LEU A 88 19.74 -7.21 -61.30
CA LEU A 88 18.41 -6.87 -60.81
C LEU A 88 18.02 -7.71 -59.58
N LEU A 89 18.23 -9.03 -59.66
CA LEU A 89 17.95 -9.94 -58.56
C LEU A 89 18.85 -9.62 -57.35
N GLU A 90 20.12 -9.35 -57.58
CA GLU A 90 21.07 -9.02 -56.53
C GLU A 90 20.77 -7.67 -55.86
N ALA A 91 20.40 -6.64 -56.63
CA ALA A 91 20.01 -5.33 -56.10
C ALA A 91 18.69 -5.39 -55.30
N THR A 92 17.69 -6.11 -55.79
CA THR A 92 16.41 -6.28 -55.09
C THR A 92 16.56 -7.09 -53.80
N LEU A 93 17.40 -8.14 -53.79
CA LEU A 93 17.72 -8.88 -52.56
C LEU A 93 18.50 -8.02 -51.56
N MET A 94 19.50 -7.25 -52.00
CA MET A 94 20.25 -6.35 -51.11
C MET A 94 19.33 -5.27 -50.52
N GLY A 95 18.50 -4.63 -51.34
CA GLY A 95 17.53 -3.64 -50.86
C GLY A 95 16.50 -4.23 -49.91
N GLY A 96 16.01 -5.43 -50.19
CA GLY A 96 15.08 -6.17 -49.33
C GLY A 96 15.69 -6.48 -47.96
N SER A 97 16.92 -7.01 -47.91
CA SER A 97 17.62 -7.31 -46.66
C SER A 97 17.89 -6.04 -45.84
N LEU A 98 18.33 -4.95 -46.46
CA LEU A 98 18.50 -3.66 -45.78
C LEU A 98 17.20 -3.15 -45.18
N PHE A 99 16.10 -3.23 -45.94
CA PHE A 99 14.78 -2.83 -45.45
C PHE A 99 14.33 -3.66 -44.26
N LEU A 100 14.51 -4.98 -44.31
CA LEU A 100 14.19 -5.91 -43.22
C LEU A 100 15.04 -5.67 -41.98
N ALA A 101 16.35 -5.45 -42.14
CA ALA A 101 17.25 -5.09 -41.06
C ALA A 101 16.83 -3.79 -40.35
N LEU A 102 16.42 -2.77 -41.11
CA LEU A 102 15.90 -1.51 -40.56
C LEU A 102 14.55 -1.69 -39.85
N MET A 103 13.65 -2.49 -40.43
CA MET A 103 12.38 -2.90 -39.81
C MET A 103 12.62 -3.57 -38.45
N ILE A 104 13.59 -4.49 -38.38
CA ILE A 104 13.98 -5.19 -37.14
C ILE A 104 14.59 -4.21 -36.12
N ASP A 105 15.40 -3.24 -36.55
CA ASP A 105 15.95 -2.20 -35.67
C ASP A 105 14.85 -1.34 -35.04
N ARG A 106 13.88 -0.89 -35.84
CA ARG A 106 12.72 -0.12 -35.37
C ARG A 106 11.83 -0.94 -34.44
N LEU A 107 11.55 -2.22 -34.77
CA LEU A 107 10.81 -3.14 -33.91
C LEU A 107 11.49 -3.37 -32.57
N HIS A 108 12.82 -3.48 -32.57
CA HIS A 108 13.61 -3.63 -31.36
C HIS A 108 13.51 -2.39 -30.46
N HIS A 109 13.61 -1.18 -31.04
CA HIS A 109 13.42 0.07 -30.31
C HIS A 109 12.06 0.13 -29.63
N TYR A 110 10.98 -0.13 -30.37
CA TYR A 110 9.63 -0.16 -29.82
C TYR A 110 9.47 -1.18 -28.70
N MET A 111 10.08 -2.36 -28.81
CA MET A 111 10.01 -3.34 -27.74
C MET A 111 10.83 -3.00 -26.51
N ARG A 112 11.94 -2.28 -26.67
CA ARG A 112 12.71 -1.76 -25.53
C ARG A 112 11.86 -0.77 -24.73
N GLU A 113 11.13 0.08 -25.43
CA GLU A 113 10.22 1.05 -24.81
C GLU A 113 9.02 0.36 -24.13
N LEU A 114 8.42 -0.64 -24.77
CA LEU A 114 7.34 -1.44 -24.16
C LEU A 114 7.78 -2.19 -22.90
N ARG A 115 9.05 -2.61 -22.81
CA ARG A 115 9.60 -3.23 -21.59
C ARG A 115 9.81 -2.24 -20.46
N LEU A 116 10.31 -1.05 -20.76
CA LEU A 116 10.48 0.01 -19.75
C LEU A 116 9.13 0.34 -19.12
N ARG A 117 8.09 0.49 -19.95
CA ARG A 117 6.72 0.71 -19.47
C ARG A 117 6.16 -0.47 -18.66
N ARG A 118 6.41 -1.72 -19.07
CA ARG A 118 5.98 -2.90 -18.28
C ARG A 118 6.71 -3.02 -16.94
N LYS A 119 8.02 -2.80 -16.90
CA LYS A 119 8.78 -2.80 -15.63
C LYS A 119 8.33 -1.68 -14.69
N GLY A 120 8.06 -0.49 -15.24
CA GLY A 120 7.46 0.60 -14.49
C GLY A 120 6.09 0.23 -13.93
N MET A 121 5.21 -0.34 -14.76
CA MET A 121 3.89 -0.80 -14.34
C MET A 121 3.96 -1.92 -13.28
N GLU A 122 4.89 -2.88 -13.41
CA GLU A 122 5.08 -3.94 -12.42
C GLU A 122 5.61 -3.39 -11.09
N ALA A 123 6.50 -2.39 -11.11
CA ALA A 123 6.98 -1.71 -9.92
C ALA A 123 5.86 -0.91 -9.24
N ILE A 124 5.08 -0.15 -10.03
CA ILE A 124 3.91 0.59 -9.55
C ILE A 124 2.86 -0.36 -8.97
N LYS A 125 2.61 -1.51 -9.60
CA LYS A 125 1.66 -2.51 -9.09
C LYS A 125 2.14 -3.15 -7.78
N LYS A 126 3.44 -3.40 -7.63
CA LYS A 126 4.01 -3.89 -6.36
C LYS A 126 3.90 -2.84 -5.26
N GLN A 127 4.19 -1.58 -5.56
CA GLN A 127 4.04 -0.47 -4.62
C GLN A 127 2.57 -0.28 -4.23
N SER A 128 1.65 -0.32 -5.18
CA SER A 128 0.20 -0.24 -4.94
C SER A 128 -0.27 -1.35 -4.00
N ARG A 129 0.18 -2.59 -4.20
CA ARG A 129 -0.14 -3.71 -3.30
C ARG A 129 0.41 -3.52 -1.90
N ALA A 130 1.65 -3.04 -1.77
CA ALA A 130 2.24 -2.76 -0.46
C ALA A 130 1.50 -1.63 0.29
N VAL A 131 1.02 -0.62 -0.45
CA VAL A 131 0.20 0.47 0.12
C VAL A 131 -1.20 -0.01 0.50
N GLU A 132 -1.83 -0.87 -0.30
CA GLU A 132 -3.12 -1.48 0.03
C GLU A 132 -3.04 -2.36 1.28
N ASP A 133 -2.01 -3.20 1.38
CA ASP A 133 -1.79 -4.09 2.54
C ASP A 133 -1.57 -3.30 3.83
N GLY A 134 -0.74 -2.24 3.76
CA GLY A 134 -0.54 -1.32 4.89
C GLY A 134 -1.81 -0.54 5.28
N LYS A 135 -2.68 -0.22 4.31
CA LYS A 135 -3.96 0.45 4.59
C LYS A 135 -4.97 -0.47 5.25
N VAL A 136 -5.00 -1.76 4.89
CA VAL A 136 -5.84 -2.78 5.53
C VAL A 136 -5.39 -2.99 6.97
N SER A 137 -4.10 -3.22 7.19
CA SER A 137 -3.53 -3.39 8.54
C SER A 137 -3.81 -2.19 9.45
N LYS A 138 -3.63 -0.96 8.95
CA LYS A 138 -3.91 0.25 9.72
C LYS A 138 -5.42 0.42 10.00
N SER A 139 -6.28 -0.01 9.07
CA SER A 139 -7.73 0.02 9.28
C SER A 139 -8.18 -0.99 10.34
N GLU A 140 -7.52 -2.15 10.44
CA GLU A 140 -7.80 -3.15 11.49
C GLU A 140 -7.36 -2.65 12.86
N GLU A 141 -6.18 -2.04 12.97
CA GLU A 141 -5.71 -1.40 14.21
C GLU A 141 -6.66 -0.29 14.68
N ILE A 142 -7.14 0.56 13.75
CA ILE A 142 -8.10 1.62 14.09
C ILE A 142 -9.40 1.04 14.64
N LYS A 143 -9.93 -0.03 14.03
CA LYS A 143 -11.15 -0.70 14.51
C LYS A 143 -10.95 -1.32 15.89
N ALA A 144 -9.82 -1.99 16.12
CA ALA A 144 -9.49 -2.57 17.42
C ALA A 144 -9.40 -1.49 18.52
N LEU A 145 -8.75 -0.36 18.22
CA LEU A 145 -8.66 0.78 19.14
C LEU A 145 -10.04 1.44 19.40
N GLU A 146 -10.91 1.49 18.40
CA GLU A 146 -12.27 1.99 18.53
C GLU A 146 -13.13 1.08 19.41
N GLU A 147 -13.01 -0.25 19.24
CA GLU A 147 -13.64 -1.23 20.12
C GLU A 147 -13.15 -1.06 21.58
N GLU A 148 -11.85 -0.98 21.81
CA GLU A 148 -11.30 -0.73 23.15
C GLU A 148 -11.83 0.56 23.77
N ARG A 149 -11.89 1.65 23.00
CA ARG A 149 -12.49 2.93 23.40
C ARG A 149 -13.92 2.75 23.90
N THR A 150 -14.77 2.05 23.16
CA THR A 150 -16.17 1.83 23.56
C THR A 150 -16.27 0.98 24.83
N THR A 151 -15.40 -0.02 25.01
CA THR A 151 -15.37 -0.82 26.24
C THR A 151 -14.90 -0.01 27.45
N LEU A 152 -13.96 0.92 27.27
CA LEU A 152 -13.50 1.81 28.32
C LEU A 152 -14.58 2.84 28.69
N GLU A 153 -15.28 3.40 27.69
CA GLU A 153 -16.38 4.35 27.92
C GLU A 153 -17.55 3.72 28.68
N THR A 154 -17.89 2.46 28.37
CA THR A 154 -18.94 1.74 29.12
C THR A 154 -18.53 1.46 30.57
N LYS A 155 -17.28 1.05 30.81
CA LYS A 155 -16.73 0.89 32.16
C LYS A 155 -16.70 2.20 32.94
N LEU A 156 -16.35 3.31 32.30
CA LEU A 156 -16.38 4.64 32.92
C LEU A 156 -17.78 5.02 33.37
N LYS A 157 -18.79 4.88 32.49
CA LYS A 157 -20.19 5.14 32.85
C LYS A 157 -20.67 4.26 34.00
N GLN A 158 -20.26 2.98 34.01
CA GLN A 158 -20.58 2.08 35.10
C GLN A 158 -19.94 2.54 36.42
N LEU A 159 -18.65 2.88 36.42
CA LEU A 159 -17.97 3.42 37.61
C LEU A 159 -18.60 4.72 38.11
N GLU A 160 -19.00 5.61 37.20
CA GLU A 160 -19.67 6.86 37.53
C GLU A 160 -21.01 6.62 38.24
N SER A 161 -21.85 5.71 37.72
CA SER A 161 -23.10 5.32 38.40
C SER A 161 -22.89 4.65 39.77
N VAL A 162 -21.80 3.88 39.93
CA VAL A 162 -21.43 3.27 41.22
C VAL A 162 -20.97 4.34 42.21
N LEU A 163 -20.23 5.35 41.75
CA LEU A 163 -19.86 6.49 42.59
C LEU A 163 -21.09 7.30 43.00
N ASP A 164 -22.01 7.58 42.09
CA ASP A 164 -23.25 8.32 42.37
C ASP A 164 -24.19 7.60 43.35
N SER A 165 -24.28 6.27 43.25
CA SER A 165 -25.05 5.48 44.23
C SER A 165 -24.35 5.48 45.58
N LYS A 166 -23.03 5.26 45.61
CA LYS A 166 -22.27 5.25 46.85
C LYS A 166 -22.26 6.60 47.55
N THR A 167 -22.22 7.72 46.83
CA THR A 167 -22.32 9.06 47.42
C THR A 167 -23.71 9.27 48.04
N LYS A 168 -24.79 8.84 47.37
CA LYS A 168 -26.14 8.85 47.96
C LYS A 168 -26.21 8.00 49.23
N ASP A 169 -25.66 6.79 49.20
CA ASP A 169 -25.62 5.91 50.37
C ASP A 169 -24.83 6.53 51.53
N ILE A 170 -23.69 7.17 51.25
CA ILE A 170 -22.92 7.92 52.24
C ILE A 170 -23.77 9.06 52.82
N THR A 171 -24.42 9.87 52.00
CA THR A 171 -25.24 11.00 52.49
C THR A 171 -26.43 10.54 53.34
N THR A 172 -27.07 9.43 52.99
CA THR A 172 -28.17 8.85 53.81
C THR A 172 -27.66 8.27 55.12
N SER A 173 -26.51 7.59 55.09
CA SER A 173 -25.85 7.09 56.29
C SER A 173 -25.38 8.23 57.20
N GLU A 174 -24.83 9.31 56.64
CA GLU A 174 -24.44 10.50 57.39
C GLU A 174 -25.66 11.17 58.05
N ALA A 175 -26.76 11.33 57.32
CA ALA A 175 -28.00 11.85 57.88
C ALA A 175 -28.52 10.97 59.04
N ASN A 176 -28.44 9.64 58.91
CA ASN A 176 -28.80 8.71 59.96
C ASN A 176 -27.90 8.83 61.20
N VAL A 177 -26.57 8.95 61.00
CA VAL A 177 -25.62 9.17 62.10
C VAL A 177 -25.90 10.49 62.82
N VAL A 178 -26.20 11.57 62.09
CA VAL A 178 -26.56 12.86 62.67
C VAL A 178 -27.87 12.76 63.46
N ALA A 179 -28.87 12.05 62.94
CA ALA A 179 -30.14 11.83 63.63
C ALA A 179 -29.96 11.03 64.93
N LEU A 180 -29.20 9.92 64.89
CA LEU A 180 -28.87 9.12 66.07
C LEU A 180 -28.07 9.92 67.10
N ARG A 181 -27.11 10.73 66.64
CA ARG A 181 -26.36 11.62 67.51
C ARG A 181 -27.28 12.60 68.23
N LYS A 182 -28.20 13.26 67.51
CA LYS A 182 -29.18 14.18 68.10
C LYS A 182 -30.11 13.48 69.09
N GLN A 183 -30.53 12.25 68.78
CA GLN A 183 -31.32 11.43 69.71
C GLN A 183 -30.53 11.11 70.98
N SER A 184 -29.25 10.75 70.85
CA SER A 184 -28.39 10.46 72.00
C SER A 184 -28.12 11.69 72.87
N GLU A 185 -27.93 12.87 72.25
CA GLU A 185 -27.81 14.15 72.96
C GLU A 185 -29.10 14.49 73.73
N GLY A 186 -30.28 14.23 73.12
CA GLY A 186 -31.57 14.39 73.80
C GLY A 186 -31.74 13.45 75.00
N LEU A 187 -31.39 12.16 74.84
CA LEU A 187 -31.43 11.18 75.94
C LEU A 187 -30.48 11.55 77.09
N LEU A 188 -29.31 12.12 76.78
CA LEU A 188 -28.35 12.57 77.79
C LEU A 188 -28.92 13.73 78.62
N LEU A 189 -29.59 14.69 77.99
CA LEU A 189 -30.26 15.78 78.70
C LEU A 189 -31.42 15.28 79.59
N GLU A 190 -32.20 14.30 79.12
CA GLU A 190 -33.24 13.66 79.95
C GLU A 190 -32.64 12.90 81.12
N TYR A 191 -31.51 12.21 80.91
CA TYR A 191 -30.78 11.52 81.96
C TYR A 191 -30.32 12.50 83.05
N ASP A 192 -29.69 13.61 82.67
CA ASP A 192 -29.24 14.65 83.60
C ASP A 192 -30.42 15.25 84.39
N ARG A 193 -31.53 15.56 83.71
CA ARG A 193 -32.76 16.06 84.35
C ARG A 193 -33.35 15.06 85.35
N LEU A 194 -33.45 13.78 84.98
CA LEU A 194 -33.97 12.73 85.87
C LEU A 194 -33.06 12.50 87.08
N LEU A 195 -31.75 12.68 86.91
CA LEU A 195 -30.78 12.60 87.98
C LEU A 195 -30.94 13.76 88.97
N GLU A 196 -31.18 14.98 88.47
CA GLU A 196 -31.50 16.15 89.28
C GLU A 196 -32.83 15.99 90.03
N GLU A 197 -33.90 15.52 89.36
CA GLU A 197 -35.19 15.22 90.00
C GLU A 197 -35.03 14.14 91.08
N ASN A 198 -34.25 13.08 90.84
CA ASN A 198 -33.94 12.06 91.86
C ASN A 198 -33.22 12.65 93.07
N GLN A 199 -32.23 13.52 92.86
CA GLN A 199 -31.53 14.21 93.95
C GLN A 199 -32.48 15.11 94.75
N ASN A 200 -33.36 15.84 94.06
CA ASN A 200 -34.36 16.69 94.70
C ASN A 200 -35.35 15.86 95.53
N LEU A 201 -35.86 14.75 94.98
CA LEU A 201 -36.72 13.82 95.70
C LEU A 201 -36.03 13.23 96.94
N ARG A 202 -34.75 12.84 96.83
CA ARG A 202 -33.95 12.42 98.00
C ARG A 202 -33.82 13.53 99.04
N GLY A 203 -33.60 14.76 98.60
CA GLY A 203 -33.57 15.94 99.48
C GLY A 203 -34.91 16.18 100.18
N GLN A 204 -36.03 16.05 99.47
CA GLN A 204 -37.37 16.14 100.04
C GLN A 204 -37.62 15.04 101.06
N LEU A 205 -37.28 13.79 100.77
CA LEU A 205 -37.36 12.66 101.69
C LEU A 205 -36.56 12.91 102.98
N GLN A 206 -35.29 13.32 102.88
CA GLN A 206 -34.49 13.69 104.05
C GLN A 206 -35.09 14.85 104.86
N SER A 207 -35.73 15.81 104.18
CA SER A 207 -36.38 16.92 104.85
C SER A 207 -37.64 16.48 105.60
N VAL A 208 -38.43 15.57 105.03
CA VAL A 208 -39.60 14.96 105.66
C VAL A 208 -39.18 14.09 106.83
N GLU A 209 -38.14 13.27 106.67
CA GLU A 209 -37.56 12.47 107.74
C GLU A 209 -37.07 13.35 108.90
N ARG A 210 -36.35 14.45 108.62
CA ARG A 210 -35.98 15.44 109.65
C ARG A 210 -37.19 16.10 110.32
N ARG A 211 -38.27 16.39 109.58
CA ARG A 211 -39.52 16.92 110.15
C ARG A 211 -40.22 15.90 111.03
N LEU A 212 -40.25 14.62 110.65
CA LEU A 212 -40.82 13.53 111.43
C LEU A 212 -40.01 13.32 112.73
N SER A 213 -38.68 13.33 112.65
CA SER A 213 -37.78 13.23 113.81
C SER A 213 -37.93 14.41 114.79
N ARG A 214 -38.17 15.63 114.28
CA ARG A 214 -38.52 16.80 115.12
C ARG A 214 -39.92 16.70 115.75
N SER A 215 -40.87 16.04 115.09
CA SER A 215 -42.22 15.80 115.61
C SER A 215 -42.25 14.73 116.72
N GLY A 216 -41.31 13.78 116.73
CA GLY A 216 -41.17 12.79 117.80
C GLY A 216 -40.66 13.37 119.13
N SER A 217 -39.90 14.47 119.08
CA SER A 217 -39.26 15.06 120.27
C SER A 217 -40.18 15.95 121.11
N LYS A 218 -41.41 16.26 120.66
CA LYS A 218 -42.32 17.18 121.36
C LYS A 218 -43.36 16.50 122.24
N LYS A 219 -43.21 15.20 122.54
CA LYS A 219 -44.15 14.44 123.37
C LYS A 219 -43.64 14.06 124.77
N ASN A 220 -42.38 14.34 125.11
CA ASN A 220 -41.82 14.05 126.43
C ASN A 220 -41.08 15.27 127.00
N SER A 221 -41.82 16.22 127.59
CA SER A 221 -41.55 16.88 128.88
C SER A 221 -42.54 18.03 129.10
#